data_AF-A0A957D8F8-F1
#
_entry.id   AF-A0A957D8F8-F1
#
_cell.length_a   1.000
_cell.length_b   1.000
_cell.length_c   1.000
_cell.angle_alpha   90.00
_cell.angle_beta   90.00
_cell.angle_gamma   90.00
#
_symmetry.space_group_name_H-M   'P 1'
#
loop_
_entity.id
_entity.type
_entity.pdbx_description
1 polymer ?
#
loop_
_entity_poly.entity_id
_entity_poly.type
_entity_poly.pdbx_seq_one_letter_code
_entity_poly.pdbx_strand_id
1 'polypeptide(L)'
;MSTRHSVSAKTRNNWLIDTAVFIGAALSMLSGIYFLIFSSGGYQGGSNSWYGVVVLFTRHVWGNIHTWGGLLMVTAVVIHLIIHWQWIKMMTRRMWQKACGQSCRIARGAWVNLVVDGLIALSFMVTAVSGLYFFFLPEGGFQGGKNLAWDPGFLFSRPIWTTLHTWGGIILILAAGAHIYIHWGWIVKVTGKVLPIRQLSHSHA
;
A
#
# COMPACT_ATOMS: atom_id res chain seq x y z
N MET A 1 30.75 14.92 -26.45
CA MET A 1 30.63 13.75 -25.55
C MET A 1 29.57 14.08 -24.50
N SER A 2 28.33 13.58 -24.63
CA SER A 2 27.27 13.88 -23.65
C SER A 2 27.56 13.10 -22.37
N THR A 3 27.94 13.80 -21.31
CA THR A 3 28.08 13.21 -19.97
C THR A 3 26.70 12.76 -19.50
N ARG A 4 26.40 11.47 -19.64
CA ARG A 4 25.22 10.88 -18.99
C ARG A 4 25.40 11.06 -17.49
N HIS A 5 24.70 12.03 -16.90
CA HIS A 5 24.60 12.15 -15.46
C HIS A 5 23.79 10.96 -14.93
N SER A 6 24.48 9.86 -14.63
CA SER A 6 23.93 8.74 -13.87
C SER A 6 23.34 9.27 -12.55
N VAL A 7 22.16 8.81 -12.18
CA VAL A 7 21.61 9.08 -10.85
C VAL A 7 22.56 8.56 -9.78
N SER A 8 22.58 9.21 -8.61
CA SER A 8 23.35 8.71 -7.47
C SER A 8 22.85 7.33 -7.04
N ALA A 9 23.73 6.49 -6.49
CA ALA A 9 23.35 5.17 -5.99
C ALA A 9 22.23 5.26 -4.94
N LYS A 10 22.25 6.30 -4.09
CA LYS A 10 21.20 6.55 -3.10
C LYS A 10 19.85 6.84 -3.77
N THR A 11 19.82 7.73 -4.76
CA THR A 11 18.59 8.05 -5.51
C THR A 11 18.04 6.82 -6.23
N ARG A 12 18.93 6.01 -6.83
CA ARG A 12 18.54 4.75 -7.47
C ARG A 12 17.95 3.76 -6.48
N ASN A 13 18.57 3.58 -5.32
CA ASN A 13 18.08 2.66 -4.30
C ASN A 13 16.72 3.09 -3.74
N ASN A 14 16.53 4.39 -3.49
CA ASN A 14 15.23 4.93 -3.10
C ASN A 14 14.17 4.65 -4.19
N TRP A 15 14.49 4.92 -5.45
CA TRP A 15 13.58 4.64 -6.56
C TRP A 15 13.23 3.14 -6.67
N LEU A 16 14.19 2.25 -6.47
CA LEU A 16 13.97 0.79 -6.50
C LEU A 16 13.04 0.34 -5.37
N ILE A 17 13.27 0.80 -4.13
CA ILE A 17 12.41 0.39 -3.02
C ILE A 17 11.01 0.99 -3.15
N ASP A 18 10.88 2.24 -3.60
CA ASP A 18 9.58 2.88 -3.83
C ASP A 18 8.81 2.17 -4.95
N THR A 19 9.51 1.70 -5.99
CA THR A 19 8.92 0.88 -7.05
C THR A 19 8.45 -0.48 -6.51
N ALA A 20 9.21 -1.13 -5.63
CA ALA A 20 8.79 -2.39 -5.00
C ALA A 20 7.56 -2.21 -4.12
N VAL A 21 7.51 -1.14 -3.32
CA VAL A 21 6.31 -0.75 -2.54
C VAL A 21 5.13 -0.52 -3.47
N PHE A 22 5.31 0.23 -4.56
CA PHE A 22 4.24 0.52 -5.52
C PHE A 22 3.69 -0.75 -6.20
N ILE A 23 4.56 -1.68 -6.63
CA ILE A 23 4.14 -2.94 -7.25
C ILE A 23 3.35 -3.79 -6.25
N GLY A 24 3.86 -3.98 -5.03
CA GLY A 24 3.15 -4.72 -3.99
C GLY A 24 1.79 -4.09 -3.66
N ALA A 25 1.75 -2.75 -3.53
CA ALA A 25 0.54 -2.00 -3.29
C ALA A 25 -0.46 -2.15 -4.44
N ALA A 26 -0.02 -2.06 -5.70
CA ALA A 26 -0.90 -2.20 -6.86
C ALA A 26 -1.51 -3.61 -6.95
N LEU A 27 -0.71 -4.66 -6.76
CA LEU A 27 -1.21 -6.05 -6.76
C LEU A 27 -2.24 -6.28 -5.65
N SER A 28 -1.95 -5.82 -4.44
CA SER A 28 -2.85 -5.94 -3.28
C SER A 28 -4.12 -5.11 -3.43
N MET A 29 -3.99 -3.87 -3.93
CA MET A 29 -5.09 -2.96 -4.15
C MET A 29 -6.05 -3.48 -5.21
N LEU A 30 -5.54 -3.90 -6.38
CA LEU A 30 -6.39 -4.37 -7.47
C LEU A 30 -7.15 -5.63 -7.10
N SER A 31 -6.48 -6.59 -6.44
CA SER A 31 -7.11 -7.79 -5.91
C SER A 31 -8.07 -7.49 -4.75
N GLY A 32 -7.76 -6.51 -3.90
CA GLY A 32 -8.65 -6.05 -2.82
C GLY A 32 -9.92 -5.39 -3.36
N ILE A 33 -9.80 -4.53 -4.37
CA ILE A 33 -10.93 -3.92 -5.08
C ILE A 33 -11.79 -5.03 -5.74
N TYR A 34 -11.15 -6.04 -6.33
CA TYR A 34 -11.87 -7.23 -6.82
C TYR A 34 -12.72 -7.87 -5.71
N PHE A 35 -12.19 -8.06 -4.49
CA PHE A 35 -12.97 -8.62 -3.39
C PHE A 35 -14.06 -7.70 -2.84
N LEU A 36 -13.91 -6.38 -2.93
CA LEU A 36 -14.96 -5.43 -2.56
C LEU A 36 -16.15 -5.48 -3.53
N ILE A 37 -15.89 -5.70 -4.82
CA ILE A 37 -16.93 -5.75 -5.87
C ILE A 37 -17.52 -7.16 -5.98
N PHE A 38 -16.66 -8.19 -6.03
CA PHE A 38 -16.99 -9.59 -6.22
C PHE A 38 -16.86 -10.36 -4.89
N SER A 39 -17.57 -9.87 -3.87
CA SER A 39 -17.57 -10.49 -2.55
C SER A 39 -18.14 -11.92 -2.59
N SER A 40 -17.70 -12.79 -1.69
CA SER A 40 -18.08 -14.21 -1.65
C SER A 40 -19.42 -14.51 -1.00
N GLY A 41 -20.26 -13.51 -0.73
CA GLY A 41 -21.58 -13.78 -0.19
C GLY A 41 -22.43 -14.46 -1.24
N GLY A 42 -22.65 -15.78 -1.18
CA GLY A 42 -23.53 -16.46 -2.15
C GLY A 42 -23.75 -17.95 -1.91
N TYR A 43 -24.51 -18.31 -0.86
CA TYR A 43 -25.68 -19.22 -0.86
C TYR A 43 -26.03 -19.60 0.59
N GLN A 44 -26.79 -18.71 1.27
CA GLN A 44 -27.75 -18.92 2.38
C GLN A 44 -28.50 -17.58 2.58
N GLY A 45 -29.14 -17.08 1.52
CA GLY A 45 -29.86 -15.79 1.51
C GLY A 45 -30.08 -15.17 0.12
N GLY A 46 -29.33 -15.58 -0.90
CA GLY A 46 -29.80 -15.58 -2.28
C GLY A 46 -29.72 -14.29 -3.13
N SER A 47 -28.93 -13.27 -2.81
CA SER A 47 -28.80 -12.09 -3.69
C SER A 47 -27.35 -11.63 -3.90
N ASN A 48 -26.52 -12.50 -4.49
CA ASN A 48 -25.29 -12.05 -5.14
C ASN A 48 -25.29 -12.48 -6.60
N SER A 49 -25.71 -11.55 -7.45
CA SER A 49 -25.74 -11.71 -8.90
C SER A 49 -24.38 -12.01 -9.52
N TRP A 50 -23.29 -11.82 -8.76
CA TRP A 50 -21.92 -11.99 -9.21
C TRP A 50 -21.26 -13.27 -8.67
N TYR A 51 -22.00 -14.13 -7.98
CA TYR A 51 -21.49 -15.41 -7.51
C TYR A 51 -21.04 -16.30 -8.69
N GLY A 52 -19.81 -16.81 -8.64
CA GLY A 52 -19.24 -17.64 -9.69
C GLY A 52 -18.71 -16.88 -10.92
N VAL A 53 -18.82 -15.54 -10.95
CA VAL A 53 -18.25 -14.75 -12.04
C VAL A 53 -16.72 -14.76 -11.96
N VAL A 54 -16.08 -15.17 -13.06
CA VAL A 54 -14.63 -15.17 -13.22
C VAL A 54 -14.22 -13.92 -13.98
N VAL A 55 -13.49 -13.03 -13.32
CA VAL A 55 -12.92 -11.81 -13.93
C VAL A 55 -11.42 -12.00 -14.06
N LEU A 56 -10.93 -12.24 -15.28
CA LEU A 56 -9.53 -12.54 -15.65
C LEU A 56 -8.96 -13.84 -15.04
N PHE A 57 -9.08 -14.02 -13.73
CA PHE A 57 -8.60 -15.17 -12.97
C PHE A 57 -9.66 -15.72 -12.02
N THR A 58 -9.45 -16.94 -11.56
CA THR A 58 -10.29 -17.53 -10.50
C THR A 58 -10.12 -16.75 -9.20
N ARG A 59 -11.15 -16.80 -8.33
CA ARG A 59 -11.09 -16.16 -7.00
C ARG A 59 -9.87 -16.61 -6.18
N HIS A 60 -9.48 -17.87 -6.31
CA HIS A 60 -8.28 -18.41 -5.66
C HIS A 60 -7.00 -17.72 -6.14
N VAL A 61 -6.85 -17.52 -7.45
CA VAL A 61 -5.70 -16.81 -8.01
C VAL A 61 -5.69 -15.34 -7.56
N TRP A 62 -6.86 -14.68 -7.51
CA TRP A 62 -6.98 -13.34 -6.92
C TRP A 62 -6.56 -13.31 -5.44
N GLY A 63 -6.89 -14.33 -4.67
CA GLY A 63 -6.46 -14.50 -3.27
C GLY A 63 -4.95 -14.62 -3.14
N ASN A 64 -4.32 -15.38 -4.04
CA ASN A 64 -2.86 -15.49 -4.11
C ASN A 64 -2.22 -14.15 -4.47
N ILE A 65 -2.74 -13.44 -5.48
CA ILE A 65 -2.24 -12.11 -5.87
C ILE A 65 -2.33 -11.14 -4.69
N HIS A 66 -3.45 -11.14 -3.96
CA HIS A 66 -3.63 -10.29 -2.79
C HIS A 66 -2.65 -10.61 -1.68
N THR A 67 -2.51 -11.89 -1.35
CA THR A 67 -1.66 -12.36 -0.26
C THR A 67 -0.17 -12.08 -0.54
N TRP A 68 0.30 -12.49 -1.72
CA TRP A 68 1.70 -12.32 -2.09
C TRP A 68 2.05 -10.87 -2.41
N GLY A 69 1.12 -10.12 -3.02
CA GLY A 69 1.25 -8.67 -3.20
C GLY A 69 1.35 -7.95 -1.85
N GLY A 70 0.54 -8.34 -0.87
CA GLY A 70 0.51 -7.76 0.46
C GLY A 70 1.79 -8.06 1.23
N LEU A 71 2.26 -9.30 1.17
CA LEU A 71 3.52 -9.70 1.80
C LEU A 71 4.74 -8.97 1.19
N LEU A 72 4.76 -8.83 -0.14
CA LEU A 72 5.77 -8.01 -0.83
C LEU A 72 5.71 -6.56 -0.35
N MET A 73 4.52 -5.96 -0.30
CA MET A 73 4.32 -4.59 0.16
C MET A 73 4.82 -4.40 1.60
N VAL A 74 4.43 -5.28 2.53
CA VAL A 74 4.85 -5.21 3.94
C VAL A 74 6.37 -5.29 4.06
N THR A 75 6.99 -6.26 3.38
CA THR A 75 8.44 -6.43 3.40
C THR A 75 9.16 -5.19 2.83
N ALA A 76 8.68 -4.66 1.70
CA ALA A 76 9.26 -3.48 1.07
C ALA A 76 9.09 -2.21 1.93
N VAL A 77 7.94 -2.04 2.59
CA VAL A 77 7.70 -0.91 3.51
C VAL A 77 8.64 -0.97 4.72
N VAL A 78 8.90 -2.15 5.29
CA VAL A 78 9.87 -2.29 6.38
C VAL A 78 11.26 -1.81 5.94
N ILE A 79 11.71 -2.23 4.75
CA ILE A 79 12.99 -1.79 4.18
C ILE A 79 12.98 -0.28 3.90
N HIS A 80 11.88 0.24 3.34
CA HIS A 80 11.70 1.67 3.08
C HIS A 80 11.85 2.49 4.39
N LEU A 81 11.20 2.06 5.47
CA LEU A 81 11.32 2.73 6.78
C LEU A 81 12.76 2.73 7.31
N ILE A 82 13.49 1.62 7.14
CA ILE A 82 14.91 1.53 7.53
C ILE A 82 15.76 2.54 6.74
N ILE A 83 15.57 2.61 5.42
CA ILE A 83 16.30 3.55 4.54
C ILE A 83 15.98 5.01 4.90
N HIS A 84 14.73 5.29 5.25
CA HIS A 84 14.24 6.63 5.55
C HIS A 84 14.33 7.03 7.03
N TRP A 85 14.88 6.18 7.91
CA TRP A 85 14.89 6.37 9.36
C TRP A 85 15.43 7.73 9.84
N GLN A 86 16.51 8.23 9.22
CA GLN A 86 17.08 9.52 9.59
C GLN A 86 16.12 10.68 9.29
N TRP A 87 15.39 10.61 8.18
CA TRP A 87 14.38 11.59 7.83
C TRP A 87 13.21 11.56 8.83
N ILE A 88 12.76 10.36 9.21
CA ILE A 88 11.69 10.18 10.21
C ILE A 88 12.11 10.85 11.53
N LYS A 89 13.28 10.53 12.07
CA LYS A 89 13.79 11.14 13.31
C LYS A 89 13.84 12.68 13.25
N MET A 90 14.33 13.23 12.14
CA MET A 90 14.39 14.68 11.95
C MET A 90 12.98 15.30 11.93
N MET A 91 12.03 14.65 11.27
CA MET A 91 10.66 15.15 11.18
C MET A 91 9.94 15.05 12.53
N THR A 92 10.04 13.91 13.23
CA THR A 92 9.47 13.72 14.57
C THR A 92 10.00 14.76 15.56
N ARG A 93 11.31 15.07 15.51
CA ARG A 93 11.90 16.14 16.33
C ARG A 93 11.29 17.50 16.03
N ARG A 94 11.12 17.85 14.74
CA ARG A 94 10.51 19.14 14.33
C ARG A 94 9.05 19.25 14.79
N MET A 95 8.30 18.15 14.73
CA MET A 95 6.93 18.08 15.24
C MET A 95 6.89 18.31 16.75
N TRP A 96 7.78 17.64 17.50
CA TRP A 96 7.88 17.81 18.95
C TRP A 96 8.19 19.25 19.35
N GLN A 97 9.15 19.89 18.67
CA GLN A 97 9.49 21.29 18.90
C GLN A 97 8.31 22.24 18.68
N LYS A 98 7.51 22.01 17.64
CA LYS A 98 6.28 22.78 17.38
C LYS A 98 5.22 22.53 18.46
N ALA A 99 5.06 21.28 18.91
CA ALA A 99 4.12 20.92 19.98
C ALA A 99 4.50 21.55 21.33
N CYS A 100 5.81 21.65 21.62
CA CYS A 100 6.34 22.30 22.82
C CYS A 100 6.41 23.84 22.72
N GLY A 101 5.74 24.46 21.76
CA GLY A 101 5.62 25.93 21.67
C GLY A 101 6.86 26.66 21.14
N GLN A 102 7.86 25.96 20.61
CA GLN A 102 8.97 26.63 19.91
C GLN A 102 8.47 27.15 18.56
N SER A 103 8.80 28.40 18.21
CA SER A 103 8.33 29.09 17.01
C SER A 103 8.97 28.52 15.72
N CYS A 104 8.62 27.30 15.34
CA CYS A 104 9.03 26.68 14.10
C CYS A 104 7.90 26.79 13.07
N ARG A 105 8.03 27.72 12.11
CA ARG A 105 7.11 27.79 10.96
C ARG A 105 7.39 26.64 10.00
N ILE A 106 6.50 25.64 9.98
CA ILE A 106 6.50 24.59 8.94
C ILE A 106 5.79 25.17 7.71
N ALA A 107 6.44 25.11 6.54
CA ALA A 107 5.80 25.50 5.28
C ALA A 107 4.52 24.68 5.04
N ARG A 108 3.47 25.30 4.50
CA ARG A 108 2.16 24.65 4.28
C ARG A 108 2.30 23.33 3.50
N GLY A 109 3.13 23.30 2.46
CA GLY A 109 3.38 22.08 1.68
C GLY A 109 4.03 20.96 2.50
N ALA A 110 5.00 21.28 3.36
CA ALA A 110 5.63 20.30 4.24
C ALA A 110 4.65 19.75 5.30
N TRP A 111 3.73 20.59 5.78
CA TRP A 111 2.66 20.15 6.67
C TRP A 111 1.68 19.20 5.99
N VAL A 112 1.24 19.52 4.76
CA VAL A 112 0.33 18.65 3.99
C VAL A 112 0.99 17.29 3.74
N ASN A 113 2.26 17.26 3.30
CA ASN A 113 2.98 16.02 3.08
C ASN A 113 3.06 15.18 4.36
N LEU A 114 3.36 15.82 5.49
CA LEU A 114 3.42 15.14 6.79
C LEU A 114 2.08 14.51 7.21
N VAL A 115 0.97 15.22 6.99
CA VAL A 115 -0.38 14.69 7.29
C VAL A 115 -0.69 13.49 6.40
N VAL A 116 -0.41 13.59 5.10
CA VAL A 116 -0.64 12.49 4.14
C VAL A 116 0.22 11.27 4.50
N ASP A 117 1.52 11.47 4.77
CA ASP A 117 2.43 10.39 5.16
C ASP A 117 2.01 9.75 6.50
N GLY A 118 1.52 10.55 7.45
CA GLY A 118 0.96 10.06 8.70
C GLY A 118 -0.31 9.23 8.51
N LEU A 119 -1.22 9.67 7.63
CA LEU A 119 -2.42 8.92 7.26
C LEU A 119 -2.07 7.59 6.59
N ILE A 120 -1.10 7.58 5.66
CA ILE A 120 -0.57 6.36 5.05
C ILE A 120 -0.02 5.42 6.12
N ALA A 121 0.85 5.92 7.01
CA ALA A 121 1.46 5.08 8.04
C ALA A 121 0.42 4.44 8.97
N LEU A 122 -0.56 5.20 9.45
CA LEU A 122 -1.61 4.70 10.34
C LEU A 122 -2.53 3.70 9.64
N SER A 123 -3.05 4.06 8.47
CA SER A 123 -3.95 3.20 7.70
C SER A 123 -3.27 1.92 7.22
N PHE A 124 -2.00 2.03 6.79
CA PHE A 124 -1.17 0.88 6.46
C PHE A 124 -0.97 -0.04 7.67
N MET A 125 -0.69 0.50 8.85
CA MET A 125 -0.54 -0.31 10.07
C MET A 125 -1.81 -1.09 10.39
N VAL A 126 -2.97 -0.43 10.38
CA VAL A 126 -4.27 -1.09 10.61
C VAL A 126 -4.53 -2.19 9.58
N THR A 127 -4.26 -1.91 8.30
CA THR A 127 -4.46 -2.86 7.19
C THR A 127 -3.47 -4.03 7.27
N ALA A 128 -2.20 -3.78 7.55
CA ALA A 128 -1.16 -4.79 7.62
C ALA A 128 -1.35 -5.72 8.82
N VAL A 129 -1.68 -5.18 10.00
CA VAL A 129 -1.93 -6.00 11.21
C VAL A 129 -3.15 -6.90 11.01
N SER A 130 -4.25 -6.34 10.49
CA SER A 130 -5.44 -7.14 10.17
C SER A 130 -5.21 -8.14 9.02
N GLY A 131 -4.37 -7.80 8.04
CA GLY A 131 -3.96 -8.71 6.97
C GLY A 131 -3.11 -9.87 7.47
N LEU A 132 -2.15 -9.61 8.38
CA LEU A 132 -1.36 -10.64 9.05
C LEU A 132 -2.23 -11.53 9.93
N TYR A 133 -3.25 -10.97 10.59
CA TYR A 133 -4.27 -11.77 11.29
C TYR A 133 -4.92 -12.79 10.33
N PHE A 134 -5.37 -12.37 9.15
CA PHE A 134 -5.94 -13.29 8.16
C PHE A 134 -4.93 -14.26 7.54
N PHE A 135 -3.67 -13.87 7.44
CA PHE A 135 -2.60 -14.73 6.93
C PHE A 135 -2.33 -15.91 7.87
N PHE A 136 -2.27 -15.67 9.19
CA PHE A 136 -2.01 -16.71 10.19
C PHE A 136 -3.28 -17.46 10.64
N LEU A 137 -4.45 -16.83 10.50
CA LEU A 137 -5.75 -17.41 10.82
C LEU A 137 -6.64 -17.40 9.57
N PRO A 138 -6.27 -18.19 8.54
CA PRO A 138 -7.01 -18.25 7.29
C PRO A 138 -8.41 -18.84 7.49
N GLU A 139 -9.28 -18.63 6.51
CA GLU A 139 -10.64 -19.19 6.49
C GLU A 139 -10.59 -20.72 6.61
N GLY A 140 -10.87 -21.24 7.80
CA GLY A 140 -10.76 -22.66 8.11
C GLY A 140 -11.79 -23.10 9.15
N GLY A 141 -12.88 -23.71 8.69
CA GLY A 141 -13.88 -24.36 9.53
C GLY A 141 -14.89 -25.11 8.66
N PHE A 142 -15.09 -26.41 8.93
CA PHE A 142 -16.21 -27.17 8.37
C PHE A 142 -17.52 -26.41 8.68
N GLN A 143 -18.42 -26.29 7.70
CA GLN A 143 -19.76 -25.68 7.84
C GLN A 143 -19.83 -24.15 8.06
N GLY A 144 -19.25 -23.36 7.17
CA GLY A 144 -19.63 -21.94 7.02
C GLY A 144 -19.34 -21.05 8.24
N GLY A 145 -18.38 -21.43 9.08
CA GLY A 145 -17.83 -20.56 10.11
C GLY A 145 -18.49 -20.63 11.50
N LYS A 146 -19.24 -21.68 11.81
CA LYS A 146 -19.79 -21.88 13.17
C LYS A 146 -18.92 -22.78 14.04
N ASN A 147 -17.63 -22.49 14.16
CA ASN A 147 -16.76 -23.16 15.13
C ASN A 147 -15.69 -22.20 15.67
N LEU A 148 -15.08 -22.55 16.81
CA LEU A 148 -14.00 -21.78 17.46
C LEU A 148 -12.79 -21.52 16.54
N ALA A 149 -12.60 -22.32 15.49
CA ALA A 149 -11.56 -22.12 14.49
C ALA A 149 -11.86 -20.95 13.53
N TRP A 150 -13.13 -20.60 13.33
CA TRP A 150 -13.53 -19.51 12.45
C TRP A 150 -13.49 -18.13 13.11
N ASP A 151 -13.88 -18.03 14.38
CA ASP A 151 -13.71 -16.80 15.18
C ASP A 151 -13.00 -17.13 16.49
N PRO A 152 -11.66 -17.20 16.48
CA PRO A 152 -10.87 -17.51 17.66
C PRO A 152 -10.95 -16.40 18.73
N GLY A 153 -11.58 -15.26 18.44
CA GLY A 153 -11.74 -14.15 19.39
C GLY A 153 -10.42 -13.50 19.82
N PHE A 154 -9.37 -13.60 18.99
CA PHE A 154 -8.07 -13.02 19.31
C PHE A 154 -8.12 -11.49 19.22
N LEU A 155 -8.09 -10.83 20.38
CA LEU A 155 -8.27 -9.38 20.64
C LEU A 155 -9.65 -8.82 20.22
N PHE A 156 -10.08 -9.11 19.01
CA PHE A 156 -11.38 -8.71 18.45
C PHE A 156 -12.03 -9.88 17.72
N SER A 157 -13.34 -9.79 17.48
CA SER A 157 -14.04 -10.74 16.63
C SER A 157 -13.61 -10.60 15.16
N ARG A 158 -13.72 -11.68 14.40
CA ARG A 158 -13.37 -11.67 12.96
C ARG A 158 -14.07 -10.56 12.15
N PRO A 159 -15.36 -10.22 12.36
CA PRO A 159 -15.98 -9.07 11.69
C PRO A 159 -15.32 -7.73 12.00
N ILE A 160 -14.83 -7.52 13.22
CA ILE A 160 -14.08 -6.30 13.57
C ILE A 160 -12.76 -6.28 12.80
N TRP A 161 -12.03 -7.39 12.74
CA TRP A 161 -10.82 -7.50 11.92
C TRP A 161 -11.08 -7.22 10.44
N THR A 162 -12.18 -7.74 9.89
CA THR A 162 -12.60 -7.47 8.49
C THR A 162 -12.91 -5.99 8.28
N THR A 163 -13.58 -5.37 9.24
CA THR A 163 -13.92 -3.94 9.22
C THR A 163 -12.65 -3.09 9.25
N LEU A 164 -11.72 -3.39 10.16
CA LEU A 164 -10.43 -2.72 10.26
C LEU A 164 -9.62 -2.84 8.96
N HIS A 165 -9.53 -4.05 8.39
CA HIS A 165 -8.80 -4.27 7.14
C HIS A 165 -9.41 -3.51 5.96
N THR A 166 -10.75 -3.53 5.86
CA THR A 166 -11.48 -2.90 4.76
C THR A 166 -11.35 -1.38 4.79
N TRP A 167 -11.70 -0.77 5.92
CA TRP A 167 -11.66 0.69 6.05
C TRP A 167 -10.23 1.23 6.12
N GLY A 168 -9.31 0.51 6.77
CA GLY A 168 -7.89 0.80 6.71
C GLY A 168 -7.39 0.80 5.27
N GLY A 169 -7.73 -0.22 4.49
CA GLY A 169 -7.34 -0.35 3.08
C GLY A 169 -7.91 0.77 2.21
N ILE A 170 -9.19 1.13 2.37
CA ILE A 170 -9.82 2.23 1.62
C ILE A 170 -9.11 3.55 1.91
N ILE A 171 -8.88 3.88 3.18
CA ILE A 171 -8.17 5.11 3.57
C ILE A 171 -6.74 5.09 3.01
N LEU A 172 -6.05 3.96 3.08
CA LEU A 172 -4.71 3.79 2.53
C LEU A 172 -4.67 4.06 1.03
N ILE A 173 -5.62 3.53 0.26
CA ILE A 173 -5.72 3.74 -1.19
C ILE A 173 -5.88 5.23 -1.50
N LEU A 174 -6.80 5.91 -0.82
CA LEU A 174 -7.05 7.34 -1.02
C LEU A 174 -5.83 8.20 -0.64
N ALA A 175 -5.21 7.91 0.51
CA ALA A 175 -4.03 8.63 0.98
C ALA A 175 -2.81 8.39 0.08
N ALA A 176 -2.61 7.15 -0.40
CA ALA A 176 -1.56 6.81 -1.36
C ALA A 176 -1.76 7.53 -2.71
N GLY A 177 -3.00 7.64 -3.19
CA GLY A 177 -3.32 8.43 -4.39
C GLY A 177 -2.93 9.89 -4.23
N ALA A 178 -3.27 10.51 -3.09
CA ALA A 178 -2.86 11.89 -2.77
C ALA A 178 -1.32 12.03 -2.67
N HIS A 179 -0.65 11.07 -2.05
CA HIS A 179 0.82 11.04 -1.95
C HIS A 179 1.48 10.96 -3.33
N ILE A 180 1.03 10.05 -4.20
CA ILE A 180 1.54 9.94 -5.57
C ILE A 180 1.32 11.25 -6.34
N TYR A 181 0.17 11.88 -6.19
CA TYR A 181 -0.12 13.17 -6.82
C TYR A 181 0.85 14.28 -6.36
N ILE A 182 1.09 14.39 -5.05
CA ILE A 182 2.04 15.36 -4.48
C ILE A 182 3.46 15.14 -5.02
N HIS A 183 3.86 13.88 -5.19
CA HIS A 183 5.22 13.51 -5.61
C HIS A 183 5.38 13.26 -7.12
N TRP A 184 4.34 13.49 -7.93
CA TRP A 184 4.34 13.16 -9.36
C TRP A 184 5.52 13.75 -10.13
N GLY A 185 5.85 15.02 -9.88
CA GLY A 185 6.98 15.68 -10.53
C GLY A 185 8.33 15.03 -10.21
N TRP A 186 8.50 14.50 -9.00
CA TRP A 186 9.70 13.73 -8.65
C TRP A 186 9.72 12.39 -9.36
N ILE A 187 8.59 11.67 -9.37
CA ILE A 187 8.45 10.35 -10.02
C ILE A 187 8.84 10.44 -11.49
N VAL A 188 8.23 11.34 -12.27
CA VAL A 188 8.53 11.49 -13.70
C VAL A 188 9.99 11.85 -13.93
N LYS A 189 10.52 12.80 -13.15
CA LYS A 189 11.89 13.28 -13.27
C LYS A 189 12.93 12.20 -12.96
N VAL A 190 12.74 11.42 -11.91
CA VAL A 190 13.71 10.38 -11.52
C VAL A 190 13.59 9.17 -12.43
N THR A 191 12.37 8.74 -12.76
CA THR A 191 12.13 7.63 -13.69
C THR A 191 12.76 7.90 -15.05
N GLY A 192 12.62 9.11 -15.62
CA GLY A 192 13.26 9.46 -16.90
C GLY A 192 14.80 9.45 -16.87
N LYS A 193 15.41 9.58 -15.69
CA LYS A 193 16.87 9.47 -15.51
C LYS A 193 17.34 8.04 -15.27
N VAL A 194 16.53 7.22 -14.59
CA VAL A 194 16.83 5.80 -14.32
C VAL A 194 16.57 4.95 -15.56
N LEU A 195 15.46 5.21 -16.25
CA LEU A 195 15.03 4.56 -17.49
C LEU A 195 15.07 5.57 -18.63
N PRO A 196 16.26 5.87 -19.20
CA PRO A 196 16.35 6.76 -20.34
C PRO A 196 15.58 6.14 -21.51
N ILE A 197 14.39 6.65 -21.79
CA ILE A 197 13.65 6.33 -23.02
C ILE A 197 14.52 6.84 -24.16
N ARG A 198 15.12 5.91 -24.91
CA ARG A 198 15.84 6.23 -26.14
C ARG A 198 14.79 6.82 -27.08
N GLN A 199 14.80 8.14 -27.28
CA GLN A 199 14.13 8.71 -28.43
C GLN A 199 14.80 8.08 -29.65
N LEU A 200 14.10 7.15 -30.31
CA LEU A 200 14.46 6.75 -31.66
C LEU A 200 14.23 8.00 -32.49
N SER A 201 15.30 8.76 -32.75
CA SER A 201 15.22 9.86 -33.70
C SER A 201 14.77 9.24 -35.02
N HIS A 202 13.58 9.62 -35.49
CA HIS A 202 13.20 9.41 -36.86
C HIS A 202 14.27 10.06 -37.74
N SER A 203 15.16 9.23 -38.28
CA SER A 203 15.97 9.58 -39.43
C SER A 203 14.99 9.77 -40.58
N HIS A 204 14.67 11.02 -40.88
CA HIS A 204 14.08 11.40 -42.15
C HIS A 204 15.04 10.92 -43.25
N ALA A 205 14.53 10.05 -44.12
CA ALA A 205 15.03 9.83 -45.46
C ALA A 205 14.21 10.70 -46.42
#